data_AF-A0A1Q7YCI6-F1
#
_entry.id   AF-A0A1Q7YCI6-F1
#
_cell.length_a   1.000
_cell.length_b   1.000
_cell.length_c   1.000
_cell.angle_alpha   90.00
_cell.angle_beta   90.00
_cell.angle_gamma   90.00
#
_symmetry.space_group_name_H-M   'P 1'
#
loop_
_entity.id
_entity.type
_entity.pdbx_description
1 polymer ?
#
loop_
_entity_poly.entity_id
_entity_poly.type
_entity_poly.pdbx_seq_one_letter_code
_entity_poly.pdbx_strand_id
1 'polypeptide(L)' 'MSKEVQFVTDAEGNKTAVILPIEEYEEMMEDLHLGRVARESKDEPRRALSEVLGEMRSSGEIDV' A
#
# COMPACT_ATOMS: atom_id res chain seq x y z
N MET A 1 12.89 -14.46 -16.21
CA MET A 1 13.18 -15.48 -15.18
C MET A 1 12.00 -15.49 -14.24
N SER A 2 11.21 -16.55 -14.22
CA SER A 2 10.15 -16.73 -13.22
C SER A 2 10.83 -16.74 -11.85
N LYS A 3 10.63 -15.70 -11.03
CA LYS A 3 11.16 -15.68 -9.67
C LYS A 3 10.25 -16.60 -8.84
N GLU A 4 10.61 -17.88 -8.77
CA GLU A 4 9.84 -18.82 -7.95
C GLU A 4 10.02 -18.46 -6.47
N VAL A 5 8.90 -18.25 -5.79
CA VAL A 5 8.85 -18.01 -4.34
C VAL A 5 9.46 -19.21 -3.60
N GLN A 6 10.48 -18.96 -2.79
CA GLN A 6 11.17 -20.00 -2.03
C GLN A 6 10.65 -20.04 -0.60
N PHE A 7 10.66 -21.22 0.00
CA PHE A 7 10.19 -21.43 1.36
C PHE A 7 11.29 -22.06 2.22
N VAL A 8 11.37 -21.62 3.48
CA VAL A 8 12.15 -22.29 4.52
C VAL A 8 11.21 -23.26 5.23
N THR A 9 11.65 -24.50 5.41
CA THR A 9 10.87 -25.54 6.10
C THR A 9 11.54 -25.99 7.40
N ASP A 10 10.73 -26.45 8.35
CA ASP A 10 11.25 -27.19 9.51
C ASP A 10 11.65 -28.63 9.14
N ALA A 11 12.05 -29.42 10.15
CA ALA A 11 12.48 -30.80 9.97
C ALA A 11 11.35 -31.76 9.56
N GLU A 12 10.09 -31.39 9.79
CA GLU A 12 8.91 -32.16 9.39
C GLU A 12 8.43 -31.78 7.98
N GLY A 13 9.01 -30.73 7.39
CA GLY A 13 8.67 -30.22 6.07
C GLY A 13 7.60 -29.12 6.10
N ASN A 14 7.21 -28.61 7.27
CA ASN A 14 6.26 -27.50 7.36
C ASN A 14 6.95 -26.19 6.97
N LYS A 15 6.28 -25.37 6.16
CA LYS A 15 6.79 -24.05 5.76
C LYS A 15 6.74 -23.08 6.94
N THR A 16 7.89 -22.56 7.34
CA THR A 16 8.04 -21.65 8.49
C THR A 16 8.40 -20.23 8.08
N ALA A 17 9.00 -20.04 6.90
CA ALA A 17 9.26 -18.72 6.33
C ALA A 17 9.24 -18.76 4.79
N VAL A 18 9.22 -17.58 4.18
CA VAL A 18 9.24 -17.37 2.73
C VAL A 18 10.34 -16.38 2.37
N ILE A 19 11.05 -16.64 1.28
CA ILE A 19 12.04 -15.71 0.70
C ILE A 19 11.38 -15.10 -0.53
N LEU A 20 11.21 -13.78 -0.46
CA LEU A 20 10.64 -12.98 -1.53
C LEU A 20 11.73 -12.11 -2.15
N PRO A 21 11.67 -11.86 -3.47
CA PRO A 21 12.37 -10.73 -4.06
C PRO A 21 11.99 -9.43 -3.34
N ILE A 22 12.96 -8.52 -3.19
CA ILE A 22 12.75 -7.26 -2.46
C ILE A 22 11.55 -6.48 -3.00
N GLU A 23 11.45 -6.38 -4.33
CA GLU A 23 10.35 -5.73 -5.05
C GLU A 23 8.97 -6.30 -4.64
N GLU A 24 8.83 -7.63 -4.61
CA GLU A 24 7.56 -8.27 -4.22
C GLU A 24 7.23 -8.07 -2.73
N TYR A 25 8.25 -8.02 -1.86
CA TYR A 25 8.05 -7.70 -0.46
C TYR A 25 7.58 -6.25 -0.27
N GLU A 26 8.18 -5.30 -0.98
CA GLU A 26 7.81 -3.89 -0.93
C GLU A 26 6.38 -3.66 -1.42
N GLU A 27 5.99 -4.26 -2.55
CA GLU A 27 4.61 -4.24 -3.07
C GLU A 27 3.61 -4.82 -2.06
N MET A 28 3.93 -5.98 -1.46
CA MET A 28 3.06 -6.60 -0.45
C MET A 28 2.88 -5.69 0.78
N MET A 29 3.94 -5.02 1.21
CA MET A 29 3.87 -4.08 2.34
C MET A 29 3.07 -2.83 2.01
N GLU A 30 3.16 -2.32 0.78
CA GLU A 30 2.33 -1.21 0.30
C GLU A 30 0.84 -1.58 0.31
N ASP A 31 0.49 -2.75 -0.22
CA ASP A 31 -0.90 -3.23 -0.23
C ASP A 31 -1.50 -3.35 1.18
N LEU A 32 -0.73 -3.92 2.13
CA LEU A 32 -1.14 -4.02 3.54
C LEU A 32 -1.34 -2.63 4.16
N HIS A 33 -0.46 -1.68 3.85
CA HIS A 33 -0.57 -0.32 4.32
C HIS A 33 -1.83 0.37 3.77
N LEU A 34 -2.04 0.33 2.45
CA LEU A 34 -3.20 0.93 1.79
C LEU A 34 -4.51 0.32 2.31
N GLY A 35 -4.56 -1.00 2.47
CA GLY A 35 -5.72 -1.70 3.03
C GLY A 35 -6.04 -1.28 4.47
N ARG A 36 -5.00 -1.01 5.28
CA ARG A 36 -5.18 -0.46 6.62
C ARG A 36 -5.70 0.98 6.58
N VAL A 37 -5.05 1.87 5.82
CA VAL A 37 -5.43 3.28 5.71
C VAL A 37 -6.87 3.42 5.20
N ALA A 38 -7.27 2.64 4.19
CA ALA A 38 -8.63 2.67 3.66
C ALA A 38 -9.69 2.22 4.70
N ARG A 39 -9.33 1.28 5.58
CA ARG A 39 -10.23 0.82 6.64
C ARG A 39 -10.36 1.85 7.75
N GLU A 40 -9.25 2.46 8.16
CA GLU A 40 -9.22 3.48 9.21
C GLU A 40 -9.94 4.76 8.78
N SER A 41 -9.76 5.16 7.52
CA SER A 41 -10.41 6.35 6.95
C SER A 41 -11.83 6.14 6.44
N LYS A 42 -12.40 4.94 6.58
CA LYS A 42 -13.71 4.57 6.01
C LYS A 42 -14.83 5.54 6.43
N ASP A 43 -14.83 5.91 7.70
CA ASP A 43 -15.87 6.73 8.32
C ASP A 43 -15.40 8.19 8.56
N GLU A 44 -14.22 8.55 8.05
CA GLU A 44 -13.74 9.92 8.12
C GLU A 44 -14.63 10.86 7.27
N PRO A 45 -14.84 12.11 7.71
CA PRO A 45 -15.57 13.10 6.93
C PRO A 45 -14.95 13.27 5.55
N ARG A 46 -15.80 13.27 4.51
CA ARG A 46 -15.39 13.53 3.13
C ARG A 46 -15.73 14.96 2.77
N ARG A 47 -14.88 15.58 1.95
CA ARG A 47 -15.11 16.89 1.35
C ARG A 47 -15.10 16.79 -0.17
N ALA A 48 -15.76 17.73 -0.84
CA ALA A 48 -15.86 17.72 -2.28
C ALA A 48 -14.50 18.05 -2.90
N LEU A 49 -14.13 17.36 -3.99
CA LEU A 49 -12.90 17.65 -4.73
C LEU A 49 -12.82 19.11 -5.20
N SER A 50 -13.97 19.71 -5.56
CA SER A 50 -14.04 21.13 -5.95
C SER A 50 -13.63 22.09 -4.85
N GLU A 51 -13.89 21.75 -3.58
CA GLU A 51 -13.50 22.53 -2.42
C GLU A 51 -11.97 22.50 -2.25
N VAL A 52 -11.37 21.31 -2.36
CA VAL A 52 -9.91 21.11 -2.30
C VAL A 52 -9.21 21.86 -3.43
N LEU A 53 -9.70 21.71 -4.67
CA LEU A 53 -9.13 22.39 -5.82
C LEU A 53 -9.27 23.91 -5.72
N GLY A 54 -10.37 24.41 -5.13
CA GLY A 54 -10.55 25.84 -4.87
C GLY A 54 -9.51 26.39 -3.88
N GLU A 55 -9.29 25.67 -2.79
CA GLU A 55 -8.26 26.02 -1.79
C GLU A 55 -6.86 26.03 -2.40
N MET A 56 -6.47 24.98 -3.13
CA MET A 56 -5.14 24.87 -3.76
C MET A 56 -4.88 25.95 -4.81
N ARG A 57 -5.91 26.35 -5.57
CA ARG A 57 -5.81 27.51 -6.49
C ARG A 57 -5.64 28.81 -5.73
N SER A 58 -6.40 28.99 -4.63
CA SER A 58 -6.32 30.21 -3.82
C SER A 58 -4.97 30.35 -3.09
N SER A 59 -4.33 29.23 -2.73
CA SER A 59 -2.99 29.21 -2.12
C SER A 59 -1.86 29.30 -3.15
N GLY A 60 -2.15 29.17 -4.45
CA GLY A 60 -1.16 29.19 -5.52
C GLY A 60 -0.35 27.90 -5.65
N GLU A 61 -0.79 26.80 -5.03
CA GLU A 61 -0.15 25.47 -5.14
C GLU A 61 -0.34 24.84 -6.53
N ILE A 62 -1.43 25.21 -7.21
CA ILE A 62 -1.71 24.77 -8.58
C ILE A 62 -2.09 25.95 -9.46
N ASP A 63 -1.57 25.93 -10.69
CA ASP A 63 -1.75 26.98 -11.68
C ASP A 63 -2.63 26.44 -12.83
N VAL A 64 -3.83 26.99 -12.97
CA VAL A 64 -4.69 26.92 -14.17
C VAL A 64 -5.62 28.11 -14.20
#